data_AF-A0A7J2X8R0-F1
#
_entry.id   AF-A0A7J2X8R0-F1
#
_cell.length_a   1.000
_cell.length_b   1.000
_cell.length_c   1.000
_cell.angle_alpha   90.00
_cell.angle_beta   90.00
_cell.angle_gamma   90.00
#
_symmetry.space_group_name_H-M   'P 1'
#
loop_
_entity.id
_entity.type
_entity.pdbx_description
1 polymer ?
#
loop_
_entity_poly.entity_id
_entity_poly.type
_entity_poly.pdbx_seq_one_letter_code
_entity_poly.pdbx_strand_id
1 'polypeptide(L)'
;MGVVMVTKAVASITVLGIILLPIISTSGTSFSSWNDDWSFRQEISIPIDTGLDESKFQPIDIRISFDNPCWAENEKKHSIRVVCLHDNKWYELESQIYDLDHTDNSHISSCSLVFLIPEFADGEEKYYVYYDDEEKPGVKYPDHVSVEKAYYYFAPIQMYPFESKYYKIKEDGIIVYGVSLEGQFLGSGTSQQITKFKSGTKQVNSPQDAESWASFDFFYYYGNRNKDFSSTVQKLVSSRIIVDGNLMVKFEIISESKRGDFKTTAVYKYYYSPCNDKRIYVHIKHEATRACRVVPNSPNTDSCGNIAGLQAIRFRSPSVKELNFGELFPYMHVYAENNVIQEYALDTNPQYTPNNIKILGTEDDVDLGENAWASFDEGEKGKAHAIIFHSNNIISSGDNERDGIQIKAFEGALPSILGLEIKGESFYFTRNSYEKGCENDLTIPANFVVEYDAEFFSTENGGYKVVDKEAKLFQSLVRARPMHTSTLQEQDEKNTHSLTAYIHLAPSTPLGSELSLLSGKNLSY
;
A
#
# COMPACT_ATOMS: atom_id res chain seq x y z
N MET A 1 -43.63 -89.55 6.83
CA MET A 1 -43.59 -89.92 5.40
C MET A 1 -44.90 -89.47 4.78
N GLY A 2 -44.97 -88.67 3.73
CA GLY A 2 -43.94 -88.05 2.91
C GLY A 2 -44.62 -87.17 1.85
N VAL A 3 -43.88 -86.13 1.47
CA VAL A 3 -43.86 -85.40 0.19
C VAL A 3 -45.14 -84.67 -0.25
N VAL A 4 -45.08 -83.34 -0.15
CA VAL A 4 -45.69 -82.43 -1.12
C VAL A 4 -44.57 -81.62 -1.77
N MET A 5 -44.57 -81.60 -3.10
CA MET A 5 -43.65 -80.89 -3.96
C MET A 5 -44.16 -79.45 -4.13
N VAL A 6 -43.33 -78.43 -3.90
CA VAL A 6 -43.60 -77.08 -4.39
C VAL A 6 -42.31 -76.46 -4.95
N THR A 7 -42.45 -76.03 -6.19
CA THR A 7 -41.50 -75.36 -7.08
C THR A 7 -41.16 -73.94 -6.64
N LYS A 8 -39.91 -73.56 -6.93
CA LYS A 8 -39.27 -72.28 -6.66
C LYS A 8 -39.92 -71.11 -7.41
N ALA A 9 -39.99 -69.95 -6.75
CA ALA A 9 -40.03 -68.64 -7.38
C ALA A 9 -38.95 -67.75 -6.73
N VAL A 10 -38.15 -67.11 -7.58
CA VAL A 10 -37.04 -66.22 -7.24
C VAL A 10 -37.60 -64.86 -6.85
N ALA A 11 -37.23 -64.34 -5.68
CA ALA A 11 -37.54 -62.99 -5.25
C ALA A 11 -36.27 -62.13 -5.27
N SER A 12 -36.31 -61.08 -6.10
CA SER A 12 -35.30 -60.03 -6.17
C SER A 12 -35.26 -59.22 -4.88
N ILE A 13 -34.05 -59.02 -4.36
CA ILE A 13 -33.76 -58.15 -3.22
C ILE A 13 -33.57 -56.74 -3.76
N THR A 14 -34.41 -55.80 -3.33
CA THR A 14 -34.15 -54.35 -3.46
C THR A 14 -34.08 -53.78 -2.05
N VAL A 15 -32.86 -53.49 -1.59
CA VAL A 15 -32.59 -52.84 -0.30
C VAL A 15 -32.87 -51.36 -0.45
N LEU A 16 -33.92 -50.87 0.22
CA LEU A 16 -34.23 -49.45 0.38
C LEU A 16 -33.37 -48.92 1.54
N GLY A 17 -32.27 -48.23 1.21
CA GLY A 17 -31.44 -47.52 2.18
C GLY A 17 -32.11 -46.22 2.61
N ILE A 18 -32.68 -46.20 3.82
CA ILE A 18 -33.15 -44.98 4.49
C ILE A 18 -31.90 -44.22 4.94
N ILE A 19 -31.56 -43.15 4.22
CA ILE A 19 -30.55 -42.17 4.65
C ILE A 19 -31.22 -41.31 5.72
N LEU A 20 -30.94 -41.62 6.99
CA LEU A 20 -31.14 -40.73 8.13
C LEU A 20 -30.11 -39.60 8.03
N LEU A 21 -30.50 -38.47 7.43
CA LEU A 21 -29.79 -37.21 7.64
C LEU A 21 -30.01 -36.79 9.10
N PRO A 22 -28.96 -36.44 9.87
CA PRO A 22 -29.17 -35.78 11.14
C PRO A 22 -29.74 -34.40 10.83
N ILE A 23 -31.01 -34.20 11.16
CA ILE A 23 -31.55 -32.85 11.32
C ILE A 23 -30.78 -32.25 12.49
N ILE A 24 -29.74 -31.49 12.18
CA ILE A 24 -29.14 -30.56 13.13
C ILE A 24 -30.23 -29.51 13.33
N SER A 25 -31.07 -29.74 14.34
CA SER A 25 -31.87 -28.68 14.92
C SER A 25 -30.90 -27.64 15.46
N THR A 26 -30.63 -26.60 14.68
CA THR A 26 -30.13 -25.35 15.21
C THR A 26 -31.20 -24.87 16.18
N SER A 27 -31.03 -25.17 17.46
CA SER A 27 -31.65 -24.41 18.53
C SER A 27 -31.08 -23.01 18.42
N GLY A 28 -31.67 -22.20 17.53
CA GLY A 28 -31.38 -20.79 17.40
C GLY A 28 -31.73 -20.15 18.72
N THR A 29 -30.72 -19.77 19.49
CA THR A 29 -30.88 -18.71 20.47
C THR A 29 -31.44 -17.53 19.68
N SER A 30 -32.69 -17.16 19.96
CA SER A 30 -33.31 -16.01 19.31
C SER A 30 -32.60 -14.77 19.86
N PHE A 31 -31.52 -14.36 19.22
CA PHE A 31 -30.93 -13.05 19.49
C PHE A 31 -31.93 -12.01 19.00
N SER A 32 -32.23 -11.04 19.86
CA SER A 32 -33.05 -9.89 19.50
C SER A 32 -32.45 -9.20 18.28
N SER A 33 -33.29 -8.72 17.35
CA SER A 33 -32.82 -7.90 16.23
C SER A 33 -32.14 -6.64 16.76
N TRP A 34 -31.19 -6.09 16.00
CA TRP A 34 -30.67 -4.75 16.27
C TRP A 34 -31.78 -3.71 16.13
N ASN A 35 -32.56 -3.83 15.05
CA ASN A 35 -33.67 -2.96 14.73
C ASN A 35 -34.71 -3.76 13.93
N ASP A 36 -35.95 -3.79 14.43
CA ASP A 36 -37.06 -4.53 13.80
C ASP A 36 -37.65 -3.77 12.59
N ASP A 37 -37.27 -2.51 12.37
CA ASP A 37 -37.67 -1.71 11.21
C ASP A 37 -36.90 -2.07 9.92
N TRP A 38 -35.95 -3.02 10.00
CA TRP A 38 -35.13 -3.47 8.88
C TRP A 38 -35.54 -4.89 8.46
N SER A 39 -35.78 -5.06 7.17
CA SER A 39 -36.35 -6.28 6.61
C SER A 39 -35.34 -7.42 6.51
N PHE A 40 -34.06 -7.10 6.26
CA PHE A 40 -33.04 -8.10 5.97
C PHE A 40 -31.76 -7.91 6.79
N ARG A 41 -31.10 -9.03 7.09
CA ARG A 41 -29.75 -9.06 7.66
C ARG A 41 -28.95 -10.26 7.16
N GLN A 42 -27.65 -10.09 6.99
CA GLN A 42 -26.71 -11.16 6.67
C GLN A 42 -25.51 -11.08 7.62
N GLU A 43 -25.03 -12.24 8.09
CA GLU A 43 -23.82 -12.32 8.92
C GLU A 43 -22.59 -12.15 8.03
N ILE A 44 -21.60 -11.40 8.52
CA ILE A 44 -20.33 -11.15 7.84
C ILE A 44 -19.25 -11.99 8.51
N SER A 45 -18.54 -12.79 7.72
CA SER A 45 -17.36 -13.52 8.20
C SER A 45 -16.12 -12.62 8.13
N ILE A 46 -15.40 -12.52 9.26
CA ILE A 46 -14.16 -11.75 9.35
C ILE A 46 -12.98 -12.68 9.13
N PRO A 47 -12.05 -12.36 8.19
CA PRO A 47 -10.98 -13.28 7.81
C PRO A 47 -9.74 -13.20 8.72
N ILE A 48 -9.88 -12.65 9.93
CA ILE A 48 -8.81 -12.50 10.92
C ILE A 48 -9.33 -12.80 12.33
N ASP A 49 -8.41 -13.15 13.24
CA ASP A 49 -8.72 -13.27 14.67
C ASP A 49 -8.83 -11.89 15.29
N THR A 50 -10.04 -11.46 15.62
CA THR A 50 -10.32 -10.15 16.21
C THR A 50 -10.05 -10.07 17.70
N GLY A 51 -9.69 -11.19 18.36
CA GLY A 51 -9.25 -11.22 19.75
C GLY A 51 -7.81 -10.75 19.97
N LEU A 52 -7.05 -10.54 18.89
CA LEU A 52 -5.71 -9.99 18.95
C LEU A 52 -5.74 -8.46 19.07
N ASP A 53 -4.87 -7.89 19.91
CA ASP A 53 -4.77 -6.44 20.07
C ASP A 53 -4.42 -5.73 18.74
N GLU A 54 -3.55 -6.33 17.92
CA GLU A 54 -3.19 -5.83 16.59
C GLU A 54 -4.34 -5.84 15.57
N SER A 55 -5.43 -6.57 15.84
CA SER A 55 -6.62 -6.61 14.97
C SER A 55 -7.54 -5.41 15.17
N LYS A 56 -7.42 -4.70 16.29
CA LYS A 56 -8.23 -3.52 16.58
C LYS A 56 -7.95 -2.42 15.56
N PHE A 57 -9.01 -1.77 15.10
CA PHE A 57 -8.98 -0.75 14.05
C PHE A 57 -8.47 -1.22 12.69
N GLN A 58 -8.29 -2.53 12.46
CA GLN A 58 -8.02 -3.05 11.13
C GLN A 58 -9.22 -2.80 10.22
N PRO A 59 -9.00 -2.35 8.97
CA PRO A 59 -10.07 -2.17 8.01
C PRO A 59 -10.51 -3.52 7.43
N ILE A 60 -11.81 -3.80 7.53
CA ILE A 60 -12.47 -4.87 6.79
C ILE A 60 -13.03 -4.26 5.51
N ASP A 61 -12.48 -4.66 4.37
CA ASP A 61 -12.92 -4.26 3.02
C ASP A 61 -13.27 -5.53 2.26
N ILE A 62 -14.56 -5.73 1.99
CA ILE A 62 -15.09 -6.98 1.44
C ILE A 62 -16.17 -6.72 0.40
N ARG A 63 -16.34 -7.66 -0.53
CA ARG A 63 -17.50 -7.66 -1.44
C ARG A 63 -18.68 -8.37 -0.77
N ILE A 64 -19.83 -7.72 -0.72
CA ILE A 64 -21.09 -8.30 -0.27
C ILE A 64 -22.04 -8.45 -1.46
N SER A 65 -22.67 -9.62 -1.56
CA SER A 65 -23.83 -9.84 -2.43
C SER A 65 -25.08 -9.92 -1.55
N PHE A 66 -26.18 -9.34 -2.00
CA PHE A 66 -27.43 -9.30 -1.24
C PHE A 66 -28.35 -10.43 -1.69
N ASP A 67 -28.82 -11.23 -0.73
CA ASP A 67 -29.81 -12.28 -0.98
C ASP A 67 -31.18 -11.72 -1.41
N ASN A 68 -31.49 -10.48 -1.02
CA ASN A 68 -32.73 -9.77 -1.34
C ASN A 68 -32.40 -8.41 -1.98
N PRO A 69 -33.36 -7.76 -2.68
CA PRO A 69 -33.16 -6.40 -3.19
C PRO A 69 -32.68 -5.45 -2.09
N CYS A 70 -31.65 -4.66 -2.39
CA CYS A 70 -31.11 -3.65 -1.49
C CYS A 70 -31.28 -2.28 -2.13
N TRP A 71 -31.96 -1.36 -1.45
CA TRP A 71 -32.12 0.00 -1.92
C TRP A 71 -30.83 0.81 -1.76
N ALA A 72 -30.30 1.28 -2.88
CA ALA A 72 -29.16 2.18 -2.94
C ALA A 72 -29.17 2.95 -4.27
N GLU A 73 -29.35 4.27 -4.20
CA GLU A 73 -29.21 5.15 -5.37
C GLU A 73 -27.74 5.43 -5.69
N ASN A 74 -26.90 5.49 -4.65
CA ASN A 74 -25.46 5.76 -4.71
C ASN A 74 -24.83 5.51 -3.33
N GLU A 75 -23.52 5.72 -3.22
CA GLU A 75 -22.73 5.47 -2.01
C GLU A 75 -23.14 6.32 -0.80
N LYS A 76 -23.90 7.42 -1.00
CA LYS A 76 -24.38 8.30 0.07
C LYS A 76 -25.86 8.13 0.40
N LYS A 77 -26.62 7.45 -0.46
CA LYS A 77 -28.06 7.24 -0.34
C LYS A 77 -28.39 5.76 -0.49
N HIS A 78 -28.40 5.08 0.64
CA HIS A 78 -28.59 3.63 0.69
C HIS A 78 -29.20 3.19 2.03
N SER A 79 -29.84 2.02 2.01
CA SER A 79 -30.36 1.30 3.16
C SER A 79 -29.37 0.20 3.55
N ILE A 80 -28.14 0.55 3.94
CA ILE A 80 -27.15 -0.43 4.42
C ILE A 80 -26.57 0.05 5.75
N ARG A 81 -26.46 -0.86 6.72
CA ARG A 81 -25.83 -0.64 8.03
C ARG A 81 -24.97 -1.81 8.42
N VAL A 82 -23.81 -1.52 8.99
CA VAL A 82 -22.96 -2.53 9.62
C VAL A 82 -23.19 -2.47 11.12
N VAL A 83 -23.44 -3.63 11.72
CA VAL A 83 -23.63 -3.73 13.16
C VAL A 83 -22.88 -4.91 13.73
N CYS A 84 -22.46 -4.76 14.97
CA CYS A 84 -21.72 -5.74 15.74
C CYS A 84 -22.54 -6.14 16.97
N LEU A 85 -22.72 -7.44 17.20
CA LEU A 85 -23.27 -8.00 18.42
C LEU A 85 -22.12 -8.46 19.32
N HIS A 86 -22.01 -7.87 20.50
CA HIS A 86 -21.00 -8.22 21.49
C HIS A 86 -21.61 -8.07 22.89
N ASP A 87 -21.36 -9.00 23.81
CA ASP A 87 -21.95 -9.00 25.16
C ASP A 87 -23.49 -8.83 25.20
N ASN A 88 -24.20 -9.46 24.26
CA ASN A 88 -25.65 -9.32 24.05
C ASN A 88 -26.12 -7.86 23.80
N LYS A 89 -25.22 -7.00 23.33
CA LYS A 89 -25.51 -5.61 22.94
C LYS A 89 -25.17 -5.40 21.48
N TRP A 90 -26.02 -4.63 20.81
CA TRP A 90 -25.81 -4.23 19.42
C TRP A 90 -25.12 -2.88 19.34
N TYR A 91 -24.13 -2.80 18.47
CA TYR A 91 -23.35 -1.60 18.18
C TYR A 91 -23.42 -1.34 16.67
N GLU A 92 -23.96 -0.20 16.27
CA GLU A 92 -23.82 0.26 14.88
C GLU A 92 -22.38 0.72 14.68
N LEU A 93 -21.75 0.23 13.61
CA LEU A 93 -20.40 0.60 13.22
C LEU A 93 -20.47 1.59 12.07
N GLU A 94 -19.58 2.59 12.11
CA GLU A 94 -19.36 3.43 10.95
C GLU A 94 -18.94 2.56 9.77
N SER A 95 -19.53 2.83 8.61
CA SER A 95 -19.30 2.05 7.41
C SER A 95 -19.34 2.93 6.17
N GLN A 96 -18.76 2.39 5.11
CA GLN A 96 -18.73 2.98 3.78
C GLN A 96 -19.01 1.90 2.76
N ILE A 97 -19.82 2.21 1.75
CA ILE A 97 -19.99 1.34 0.58
C ILE A 97 -19.38 1.98 -0.67
N TYR A 98 -19.00 1.16 -1.64
CA TYR A 98 -18.53 1.60 -2.95
C TYR A 98 -18.73 0.50 -4.00
N ASP A 99 -18.48 0.82 -5.28
CA ASP A 99 -18.49 -0.16 -6.37
C ASP A 99 -19.85 -0.88 -6.51
N LEU A 100 -20.93 -0.09 -6.61
CA LEU A 100 -22.30 -0.58 -6.62
C LEU A 100 -22.65 -1.31 -7.92
N ASP A 101 -23.15 -2.54 -7.83
CA ASP A 101 -23.70 -3.28 -8.97
C ASP A 101 -25.22 -3.11 -9.00
N HIS A 102 -25.69 -2.20 -9.86
CA HIS A 102 -27.09 -1.82 -9.95
C HIS A 102 -27.93 -2.84 -10.72
N THR A 103 -29.03 -3.30 -10.10
CA THR A 103 -30.06 -4.09 -10.79
C THR A 103 -31.08 -3.21 -11.49
N ASP A 104 -31.30 -2.01 -10.95
CA ASP A 104 -32.10 -0.92 -11.54
C ASP A 104 -31.60 0.45 -11.05
N ASN A 105 -32.38 1.51 -11.26
CA ASN A 105 -32.00 2.88 -10.89
C ASN A 105 -31.92 3.16 -9.37
N SER A 106 -32.47 2.28 -8.53
CA SER A 106 -32.59 2.46 -7.08
C SER A 106 -32.15 1.25 -6.26
N HIS A 107 -31.86 0.11 -6.90
CA HIS A 107 -31.46 -1.11 -6.22
C HIS A 107 -30.14 -1.67 -6.74
N ILE A 108 -29.46 -2.38 -5.86
CA ILE A 108 -28.20 -3.06 -6.12
C ILE A 108 -28.30 -4.55 -5.79
N SER A 109 -27.51 -5.36 -6.50
CA SER A 109 -27.30 -6.80 -6.22
C SER A 109 -26.11 -7.01 -5.29
N SER A 110 -25.11 -6.13 -5.36
CA SER A 110 -23.87 -6.24 -4.62
C SER A 110 -23.15 -4.91 -4.49
N CYS A 111 -22.31 -4.78 -3.47
CA CYS A 111 -21.39 -3.67 -3.31
C CYS A 111 -20.15 -4.11 -2.54
N SER A 112 -19.14 -3.26 -2.56
CA SER A 112 -18.01 -3.37 -1.65
C SER A 112 -18.31 -2.58 -0.37
N LEU A 113 -17.90 -3.12 0.78
CA LEU A 113 -18.24 -2.62 2.11
C LEU A 113 -16.97 -2.47 2.95
N VAL A 114 -16.83 -1.32 3.60
CA VAL A 114 -15.71 -0.99 4.49
C VAL A 114 -16.23 -0.64 5.88
N PHE A 115 -15.60 -1.20 6.91
CA PHE A 115 -15.74 -0.79 8.31
C PHE A 115 -14.47 -1.15 9.10
N LEU A 116 -14.34 -0.69 10.34
CA LEU A 116 -13.19 -0.99 11.20
C LEU A 116 -13.57 -2.00 12.30
N ILE A 117 -12.64 -2.88 12.64
CA ILE A 117 -12.75 -3.69 13.88
C ILE A 117 -12.77 -2.74 15.08
N PRO A 118 -13.78 -2.82 15.97
CA PRO A 118 -13.91 -1.90 17.09
C PRO A 118 -12.82 -2.11 18.15
N GLU A 119 -12.53 -1.07 18.93
CA GLU A 119 -11.53 -1.10 20.01
C GLU A 119 -11.81 -2.18 21.07
N PHE A 120 -13.10 -2.46 21.30
CA PHE A 120 -13.57 -3.43 22.30
C PHE A 120 -13.59 -4.87 21.79
N ALA A 121 -13.22 -5.13 20.52
CA ALA A 121 -13.21 -6.49 19.98
C ALA A 121 -12.30 -7.42 20.80
N ASP A 122 -12.80 -8.63 21.04
CA ASP A 122 -12.13 -9.66 21.84
C ASP A 122 -12.23 -11.06 21.22
N GLY A 123 -12.81 -11.18 20.03
CA GLY A 123 -12.97 -12.43 19.29
C GLY A 123 -14.33 -13.09 19.48
N GLU A 124 -15.16 -12.60 20.40
CA GLU A 124 -16.49 -13.14 20.64
C GLU A 124 -17.59 -12.41 19.86
N GLU A 125 -17.27 -11.26 19.28
CA GLU A 125 -18.23 -10.43 18.58
C GLU A 125 -18.66 -11.01 17.21
N LYS A 126 -19.88 -10.63 16.78
CA LYS A 126 -20.46 -11.06 15.50
C LYS A 126 -20.88 -9.87 14.67
N TYR A 127 -20.48 -9.86 13.40
CA TYR A 127 -20.73 -8.76 12.49
C TYR A 127 -21.87 -9.08 11.53
N TYR A 128 -22.71 -8.09 11.26
CA TYR A 128 -23.85 -8.22 10.37
C TYR A 128 -23.98 -6.99 9.48
N VAL A 129 -24.46 -7.22 8.26
CA VAL A 129 -25.01 -6.17 7.40
C VAL A 129 -26.53 -6.22 7.50
N TYR A 130 -27.14 -5.12 7.93
CA TYR A 130 -28.58 -4.88 7.86
C TYR A 130 -28.89 -4.06 6.62
N TYR A 131 -29.90 -4.47 5.87
CA TYR A 131 -30.30 -3.81 4.64
C TYR A 131 -31.81 -3.94 4.37
N ASP A 132 -32.32 -3.15 3.44
CA ASP A 132 -33.75 -3.07 3.14
C ASP A 132 -34.00 -2.78 1.65
N ASP A 133 -35.14 -3.20 1.13
CA ASP A 133 -35.58 -2.93 -0.24
C ASP A 133 -36.28 -1.56 -0.37
N GLU A 134 -36.57 -0.90 0.75
CA GLU A 134 -37.07 0.48 0.77
C GLU A 134 -36.03 1.48 1.29
N GLU A 135 -36.27 2.76 1.01
CA GLU A 135 -35.48 3.87 1.54
C GLU A 135 -35.52 3.86 3.08
N LYS A 136 -34.32 3.93 3.68
CA LYS A 136 -34.14 4.12 5.13
C LYS A 136 -33.49 5.48 5.39
N PRO A 137 -33.59 6.01 6.63
CA PRO A 137 -32.87 7.23 7.00
C PRO A 137 -31.40 7.15 6.61
N GLY A 138 -30.84 8.22 6.03
CA GLY A 138 -29.44 8.25 5.62
C GLY A 138 -28.47 8.13 6.80
N VAL A 139 -27.24 7.69 6.51
CA VAL A 139 -26.14 7.66 7.49
C VAL A 139 -25.70 9.09 7.83
N LYS A 140 -25.20 9.28 9.05
CA LYS A 140 -24.59 10.55 9.50
C LYS A 140 -23.19 10.31 10.07
N TYR A 141 -22.45 9.40 9.46
CA TYR A 141 -21.07 9.12 9.87
C TYR A 141 -20.18 10.33 9.58
N PRO A 142 -19.21 10.64 10.46
CA PRO A 142 -18.21 11.66 10.21
C PRO A 142 -17.38 11.30 8.98
N ASP A 143 -16.91 12.32 8.27
CA ASP A 143 -15.99 12.17 7.15
C ASP A 143 -14.55 12.25 7.67
N HIS A 144 -13.92 11.08 7.89
CA HIS A 144 -12.62 10.99 8.54
C HIS A 144 -11.46 11.16 7.55
N VAL A 145 -11.59 10.68 6.32
CA VAL A 145 -10.51 10.70 5.34
C VAL A 145 -10.91 11.48 4.09
N SER A 146 -9.93 12.11 3.45
CA SER A 146 -10.15 12.76 2.16
C SER A 146 -8.90 12.74 1.30
N VAL A 147 -9.10 12.76 -0.02
CA VAL A 147 -8.01 12.86 -1.00
C VAL A 147 -8.22 14.03 -1.96
N GLU A 148 -7.19 14.85 -2.13
CA GLU A 148 -7.22 15.94 -3.11
C GLU A 148 -5.89 16.06 -3.85
N LYS A 149 -5.94 16.56 -5.09
CA LYS A 149 -4.72 16.95 -5.82
C LYS A 149 -4.12 18.18 -5.14
N ALA A 150 -2.83 18.11 -4.82
CA ALA A 150 -2.07 19.20 -4.24
C ALA A 150 -0.76 19.40 -4.99
N TYR A 151 -0.12 20.54 -4.73
CA TYR A 151 1.16 20.91 -5.30
C TYR A 151 1.99 21.61 -4.23
N TYR A 152 3.29 21.30 -4.18
CA TYR A 152 4.26 22.11 -3.46
C TYR A 152 5.52 22.29 -4.30
N TYR A 153 6.18 23.43 -4.07
CA TYR A 153 7.47 23.77 -4.66
C TYR A 153 8.33 24.45 -3.60
N PHE A 154 9.55 23.97 -3.42
CA PHE A 154 10.51 24.49 -2.49
C PHE A 154 11.91 24.38 -3.09
N ALA A 155 12.59 25.51 -3.34
CA ALA A 155 13.89 25.54 -4.02
C ALA A 155 14.92 26.36 -3.25
N PRO A 156 15.44 25.83 -2.12
CA PRO A 156 16.49 26.50 -1.35
C PRO A 156 17.84 26.47 -2.08
N ILE A 157 18.02 25.53 -3.00
CA ILE A 157 19.14 25.48 -3.94
C ILE A 157 18.50 25.57 -5.32
N GLN A 158 18.72 26.66 -6.07
CA GLN A 158 18.01 26.89 -7.35
C GLN A 158 18.11 25.73 -8.34
N MET A 159 19.23 24.99 -8.35
CA MET A 159 19.44 23.85 -9.25
C MET A 159 18.77 22.54 -8.80
N TYR A 160 18.30 22.47 -7.55
CA TYR A 160 17.73 21.26 -6.94
C TYR A 160 16.43 21.59 -6.19
N PRO A 161 15.35 21.90 -6.92
CA PRO A 161 14.06 22.09 -6.30
C PRO A 161 13.50 20.78 -5.75
N PHE A 162 12.72 20.91 -4.71
CA PHE A 162 11.77 19.94 -4.19
C PHE A 162 10.41 20.32 -4.76
N GLU A 163 9.93 19.55 -5.70
CA GLU A 163 8.67 19.82 -6.39
C GLU A 163 7.86 18.54 -6.43
N SER A 164 6.58 18.62 -6.08
CA SER A 164 5.67 17.51 -6.27
C SER A 164 4.25 18.00 -6.51
N LYS A 165 3.64 17.48 -7.56
CA LYS A 165 2.18 17.38 -7.70
C LYS A 165 1.79 16.01 -7.21
N TYR A 166 0.87 15.93 -6.27
CA TYR A 166 0.61 14.70 -5.53
C TYR A 166 -0.87 14.59 -5.13
N TYR A 167 -1.32 13.37 -4.88
CA TYR A 167 -2.51 13.16 -4.09
C TYR A 167 -2.17 13.31 -2.61
N LYS A 168 -2.80 14.29 -1.98
CA LYS A 168 -2.69 14.57 -0.56
C LYS A 168 -3.80 13.83 0.16
N ILE A 169 -3.42 12.93 1.06
CA ILE A 169 -4.35 12.16 1.88
C ILE A 169 -4.40 12.80 3.26
N LYS A 170 -5.62 13.14 3.68
CA LYS A 170 -5.90 13.66 5.02
C LYS A 170 -6.70 12.66 5.82
N GLU A 171 -6.44 12.63 7.12
CA GLU A 171 -7.21 11.96 8.15
C GLU A 171 -7.50 12.94 9.27
N ASP A 172 -8.77 13.18 9.60
CA ASP A 172 -9.21 14.11 10.63
C ASP A 172 -8.55 15.51 10.53
N GLY A 173 -8.34 15.96 9.30
CA GLY A 173 -7.68 17.24 8.98
C GLY A 173 -6.15 17.24 9.07
N ILE A 174 -5.52 16.12 9.41
CA ILE A 174 -4.07 15.92 9.41
C ILE A 174 -3.64 15.26 8.10
N ILE A 175 -2.59 15.77 7.47
CA ILE A 175 -1.99 15.18 6.27
C ILE A 175 -1.11 14.01 6.71
N VAL A 176 -1.49 12.80 6.30
CA VAL A 176 -0.78 11.56 6.68
C VAL A 176 0.18 11.14 5.59
N TYR A 177 -0.29 11.11 4.35
CA TYR A 177 0.48 10.67 3.19
C TYR A 177 0.34 11.62 2.00
N GLY A 178 1.38 11.65 1.17
CA GLY A 178 1.36 12.24 -0.15
C GLY A 178 1.84 11.23 -1.19
N VAL A 179 1.05 10.97 -2.22
CA VAL A 179 1.44 10.08 -3.31
C VAL A 179 1.72 10.90 -4.57
N SER A 180 2.97 10.96 -4.96
CA SER A 180 3.45 11.82 -6.03
C SER A 180 2.94 11.35 -7.40
N LEU A 181 2.37 12.29 -8.16
CA LEU A 181 1.93 12.12 -9.55
C LEU A 181 3.06 12.47 -10.52
N GLU A 182 3.75 13.56 -10.24
CA GLU A 182 4.87 14.09 -11.01
C GLU A 182 5.65 15.07 -10.11
N GLY A 183 6.92 15.26 -10.39
CA GLY A 183 7.76 16.12 -9.58
C GLY A 183 9.22 15.74 -9.66
N GLN A 184 10.02 16.40 -8.83
CA GLN A 184 11.43 16.13 -8.70
C GLN A 184 11.92 16.35 -7.27
N PHE A 185 12.84 15.48 -6.86
CA PHE A 185 13.56 15.56 -5.60
C PHE A 185 15.04 15.39 -5.91
N LEU A 186 15.84 16.44 -5.70
CA LEU A 186 17.26 16.48 -6.07
C LEU A 186 17.56 16.10 -7.54
N GLY A 187 16.64 16.42 -8.45
CA GLY A 187 16.76 16.11 -9.88
C GLY A 187 16.32 14.69 -10.27
N SER A 188 15.86 13.87 -9.33
CA SER A 188 15.21 12.57 -9.59
C SER A 188 13.70 12.73 -9.64
N GLY A 189 13.03 12.04 -10.57
CA GLY A 189 11.57 12.04 -10.64
C GLY A 189 10.92 11.32 -9.46
N THR A 190 9.72 11.74 -9.06
CA THR A 190 9.06 11.25 -7.84
C THR A 190 7.73 10.52 -8.09
N SER A 191 7.28 10.35 -9.33
CA SER A 191 6.00 9.69 -9.61
C SER A 191 5.92 8.30 -8.96
N GLN A 192 4.76 7.94 -8.39
CA GLN A 192 4.49 6.68 -7.65
C GLN A 192 5.19 6.56 -6.28
N GLN A 193 5.90 7.59 -5.84
CA GLN A 193 6.48 7.65 -4.50
C GLN A 193 5.44 8.11 -3.48
N ILE A 194 5.28 7.33 -2.42
CA ILE A 194 4.56 7.68 -1.20
C ILE A 194 5.51 8.39 -0.25
N THR A 195 5.12 9.56 0.24
CA THR A 195 5.77 10.27 1.35
C THR A 195 4.90 10.14 2.60
N LYS A 196 5.44 9.56 3.68
CA LYS A 196 4.85 9.68 5.02
C LYS A 196 5.21 11.06 5.59
N PHE A 197 4.21 11.78 6.07
CA PHE A 197 4.42 13.03 6.78
C PHE A 197 4.48 12.80 8.30
N LYS A 198 5.17 13.70 8.99
CA LYS A 198 5.25 13.71 10.45
C LYS A 198 3.85 13.87 11.07
N SER A 199 3.66 13.28 12.24
CA SER A 199 2.41 13.43 12.99
C SER A 199 2.06 14.90 13.23
N GLY A 200 0.78 15.24 13.07
CA GLY A 200 0.26 16.60 13.26
C GLY A 200 0.47 17.56 12.07
N THR A 201 1.01 17.10 10.94
CA THR A 201 1.18 17.93 9.73
C THR A 201 -0.18 18.40 9.20
N LYS A 202 -0.43 19.71 9.20
CA LYS A 202 -1.69 20.30 8.67
C LYS A 202 -1.53 20.94 7.30
N GLN A 203 -0.30 21.27 6.93
CA GLN A 203 0.05 21.88 5.67
C GLN A 203 1.47 21.45 5.30
N VAL A 204 1.72 21.20 4.02
CA VAL A 204 3.06 20.88 3.50
C VAL A 204 3.57 22.12 2.79
N ASN A 205 4.52 22.80 3.42
CA ASN A 205 5.13 24.02 2.87
C ASN A 205 6.59 23.82 2.47
N SER A 206 7.23 22.76 2.96
CA SER A 206 8.63 22.44 2.72
C SER A 206 8.83 20.93 2.92
N PRO A 207 9.96 20.35 2.50
CA PRO A 207 10.25 18.94 2.73
C PRO A 207 10.45 18.61 4.21
N GLN A 208 10.49 19.60 5.10
CA GLN A 208 10.74 19.38 6.52
C GLN A 208 9.70 18.50 7.22
N ASP A 209 8.50 18.44 6.65
CA ASP A 209 7.36 17.70 7.17
C ASP A 209 7.41 16.22 6.77
N ALA A 210 8.29 15.85 5.83
CA ALA A 210 8.48 14.47 5.40
C ALA A 210 9.27 13.66 6.44
N GLU A 211 8.93 12.38 6.53
CA GLU A 211 9.53 11.44 7.49
C GLU A 211 10.21 10.26 6.79
N SER A 212 9.48 9.57 5.90
CA SER A 212 9.95 8.36 5.22
C SER A 212 9.27 8.22 3.85
N TRP A 213 9.88 7.43 2.96
CA TRP A 213 9.41 7.25 1.59
C TRP A 213 9.36 5.78 1.18
N ALA A 214 8.28 5.42 0.50
CA ALA A 214 8.15 4.16 -0.22
C ALA A 214 7.91 4.45 -1.70
N SER A 215 8.52 3.69 -2.59
CA SER A 215 8.34 3.81 -4.04
C SER A 215 7.85 2.50 -4.61
N PHE A 216 6.90 2.60 -5.55
CA PHE A 216 6.34 1.46 -6.28
C PHE A 216 6.47 1.68 -7.78
N ASP A 217 7.60 2.26 -8.19
CA ASP A 217 8.00 2.37 -9.57
C ASP A 217 8.84 1.17 -9.99
N PHE A 218 8.76 0.82 -11.28
CA PHE A 218 9.71 -0.11 -11.85
C PHE A 218 10.94 0.65 -12.33
N PHE A 219 12.15 0.18 -12.03
CA PHE A 219 13.35 0.71 -12.67
C PHE A 219 14.50 -0.27 -12.89
N TYR A 220 15.30 0.02 -13.92
CA TYR A 220 16.55 -0.67 -14.22
C TYR A 220 17.56 0.25 -14.92
N TYR A 221 18.84 -0.12 -14.89
CA TYR A 221 19.91 0.59 -15.59
C TYR A 221 20.23 -0.05 -16.95
N TYR A 222 20.20 0.76 -18.02
CA TYR A 222 20.55 0.32 -19.38
C TYR A 222 21.92 0.84 -19.86
N GLY A 223 22.59 1.69 -19.07
CA GLY A 223 23.89 2.25 -19.41
C GLY A 223 24.78 2.46 -18.19
N ASN A 224 26.05 2.80 -18.43
CA ASN A 224 27.07 2.89 -17.37
C ASN A 224 27.03 4.19 -16.55
N ARG A 225 26.19 5.17 -16.91
CA ARG A 225 26.04 6.41 -16.14
C ARG A 225 24.82 6.29 -15.24
N ASN A 226 24.86 6.88 -14.04
CA ASN A 226 23.71 6.88 -13.11
C ASN A 226 22.43 7.49 -13.70
N LYS A 227 22.54 8.31 -14.74
CA LYS A 227 21.39 8.87 -15.47
C LYS A 227 20.84 7.97 -16.58
N ASP A 228 21.54 6.89 -16.92
CA ASP A 228 21.15 5.94 -17.95
C ASP A 228 20.26 4.84 -17.36
N PHE A 229 19.15 5.26 -16.75
CA PHE A 229 18.13 4.38 -16.17
C PHE A 229 16.78 4.57 -16.87
N SER A 230 16.01 3.50 -16.94
CA SER A 230 14.59 3.54 -17.32
C SER A 230 13.76 3.33 -16.07
N SER A 231 12.79 4.20 -15.82
CA SER A 231 11.89 4.06 -14.67
C SER A 231 10.51 4.61 -14.97
N THR A 232 9.49 4.02 -14.37
CA THR A 232 8.12 4.54 -14.42
C THR A 232 7.91 5.80 -13.57
N VAL A 233 8.91 6.30 -12.84
CA VAL A 233 8.85 7.65 -12.23
C VAL A 233 8.94 8.79 -13.26
N GLN A 234 9.31 8.49 -14.50
CA GLN A 234 9.79 9.51 -15.44
C GLN A 234 8.68 10.20 -16.24
N LYS A 235 7.51 9.58 -16.41
CA LYS A 235 6.38 10.13 -17.17
C LYS A 235 5.04 9.65 -16.61
N LEU A 236 4.22 10.58 -16.13
CA LEU A 236 2.81 10.32 -15.81
C LEU A 236 2.00 10.10 -17.09
N VAL A 237 1.14 9.10 -17.11
CA VAL A 237 0.18 8.84 -18.20
C VAL A 237 -1.21 9.33 -17.81
N SER A 238 -1.72 8.91 -16.65
CA SER A 238 -3.03 9.33 -16.17
C SER A 238 -3.15 9.16 -14.65
N SER A 239 -4.08 9.89 -14.04
CA SER A 239 -4.46 9.68 -12.66
C SER A 239 -5.92 10.03 -12.40
N ARG A 240 -6.57 9.28 -11.51
CA ARG A 240 -7.97 9.53 -11.12
C ARG A 240 -8.24 9.12 -9.67
N ILE A 241 -9.11 9.86 -9.01
CA ILE A 241 -9.71 9.46 -7.73
C ILE A 241 -10.89 8.55 -8.06
N ILE A 242 -10.91 7.36 -7.47
CA ILE A 242 -11.95 6.34 -7.67
C ILE A 242 -12.96 6.43 -6.53
N VAL A 243 -12.49 6.56 -5.29
CA VAL A 243 -13.32 6.67 -4.09
C VAL A 243 -12.76 7.78 -3.20
N ASP A 244 -13.64 8.66 -2.75
CA ASP A 244 -13.39 9.67 -1.71
C ASP A 244 -14.55 9.58 -0.71
N GLY A 245 -14.46 8.62 0.20
CA GLY A 245 -15.50 8.30 1.17
C GLY A 245 -15.03 8.51 2.61
N ASN A 246 -15.93 8.31 3.56
CA ASN A 246 -15.71 8.68 4.96
C ASN A 246 -14.66 7.85 5.70
N LEU A 247 -14.47 6.58 5.34
CA LEU A 247 -13.49 5.68 5.96
C LEU A 247 -12.37 5.25 5.02
N MET A 248 -12.51 5.45 3.71
CA MET A 248 -11.52 5.01 2.74
C MET A 248 -11.48 5.90 1.51
N VAL A 249 -10.25 6.21 1.08
CA VAL A 249 -9.95 6.82 -0.22
C VAL A 249 -9.21 5.85 -1.11
N LYS A 250 -9.54 5.86 -2.41
CA LYS A 250 -8.94 5.01 -3.44
C LYS A 250 -8.64 5.83 -4.69
N PHE A 251 -7.45 5.70 -5.26
CA PHE A 251 -7.07 6.39 -6.49
C PHE A 251 -6.07 5.59 -7.30
N GLU A 252 -6.01 5.87 -8.60
CA GLU A 252 -5.16 5.18 -9.57
C GLU A 252 -4.17 6.16 -10.20
N ILE A 253 -2.94 5.68 -10.40
CA ILE A 253 -1.85 6.37 -11.10
C ILE A 253 -1.29 5.39 -12.13
N ILE A 254 -1.29 5.82 -13.39
CA ILE A 254 -0.64 5.10 -14.49
C ILE A 254 0.54 5.93 -14.94
N SER A 255 1.73 5.33 -15.00
CA SER A 255 2.94 5.98 -15.47
C SER A 255 3.73 5.06 -16.39
N GLU A 256 4.66 5.65 -17.13
CA GLU A 256 5.53 4.92 -18.04
C GLU A 256 6.96 5.48 -17.98
N SER A 257 7.89 4.66 -18.44
CA SER A 257 9.26 5.09 -18.69
C SER A 257 9.35 6.07 -19.86
N LYS A 258 10.34 6.98 -19.85
CA LYS A 258 10.60 7.86 -21.01
C LYS A 258 10.98 7.10 -22.26
N ARG A 259 11.54 5.89 -22.10
CA ARG A 259 11.88 4.99 -23.21
C ARG A 259 10.66 4.25 -23.76
N GLY A 260 9.54 4.27 -23.04
CA GLY A 260 8.34 3.49 -23.34
C GLY A 260 8.66 2.00 -23.36
N ASP A 261 9.52 1.53 -22.45
CA ASP A 261 9.87 0.12 -22.30
C ASP A 261 9.15 -0.55 -21.10
N PHE A 262 8.75 0.23 -20.11
CA PHE A 262 7.85 -0.19 -19.02
C PHE A 262 6.66 0.74 -18.78
N LYS A 263 5.58 0.15 -18.29
CA LYS A 263 4.38 0.80 -17.78
C LYS A 263 4.08 0.27 -16.37
N THR A 264 3.64 1.15 -15.49
CA THR A 264 3.15 0.78 -14.15
C THR A 264 1.74 1.30 -13.96
N THR A 265 0.83 0.43 -13.55
CA THR A 265 -0.49 0.78 -13.04
C THR A 265 -0.48 0.56 -11.54
N ALA A 266 -0.74 1.63 -10.77
CA ALA A 266 -0.74 1.60 -9.32
C ALA A 266 -2.09 2.10 -8.77
N VAL A 267 -2.71 1.32 -7.90
CA VAL A 267 -3.98 1.67 -7.24
C VAL A 267 -3.74 1.73 -5.75
N TYR A 268 -3.81 2.93 -5.20
CA TYR A 268 -3.58 3.19 -3.79
C TYR A 268 -4.92 3.21 -3.05
N LYS A 269 -4.94 2.62 -1.85
CA LYS A 269 -6.05 2.70 -0.90
C LYS A 269 -5.53 3.12 0.46
N TYR A 270 -6.14 4.13 1.06
CA TYR A 270 -5.89 4.52 2.45
C TYR A 270 -7.20 4.40 3.22
N TYR A 271 -7.14 3.73 4.37
CA TYR A 271 -8.27 3.55 5.27
C TYR A 271 -8.05 4.39 6.54
N TYR A 272 -9.14 4.89 7.10
CA TYR A 272 -9.13 5.54 8.40
C TYR A 272 -8.47 4.63 9.43
N SER A 273 -7.44 5.15 10.10
CA SER A 273 -6.64 4.40 11.06
C SER A 273 -6.58 5.19 12.36
N PRO A 274 -7.57 5.07 13.27
CA PRO A 274 -7.64 5.83 14.53
C PRO A 274 -6.62 5.39 15.59
N CYS A 275 -5.39 5.07 15.18
CA CYS A 275 -4.26 4.72 16.00
C CYS A 275 -2.96 5.39 15.47
N ASN A 276 -1.86 5.21 16.19
CA ASN A 276 -0.57 5.77 15.76
C ASN A 276 0.03 5.02 14.56
N ASP A 277 -0.34 3.76 14.38
CA ASP A 277 0.15 2.93 13.30
C ASP A 277 -0.59 3.29 12.01
N LYS A 278 0.17 3.71 10.99
CA LYS A 278 -0.37 4.15 9.70
C LYS A 278 0.02 3.19 8.61
N ARG A 279 -0.90 2.98 7.69
CA ARG A 279 -0.73 2.09 6.56
C ARG A 279 -1.41 2.61 5.32
N ILE A 280 -0.78 2.38 4.19
CA ILE A 280 -1.37 2.63 2.89
C ILE A 280 -1.13 1.42 2.01
N TYR A 281 -2.20 0.96 1.38
CA TYR A 281 -2.19 -0.22 0.53
C TYR A 281 -2.02 0.19 -0.90
N VAL A 282 -1.36 -0.67 -1.66
CA VAL A 282 -1.17 -0.47 -3.08
C VAL A 282 -1.27 -1.79 -3.82
N HIS A 283 -2.08 -1.79 -4.86
CA HIS A 283 -2.07 -2.82 -5.88
C HIS A 283 -1.21 -2.32 -7.05
N ILE A 284 -0.22 -3.11 -7.46
CA ILE A 284 0.75 -2.76 -8.49
C ILE A 284 0.71 -3.77 -9.61
N LYS A 285 0.75 -3.24 -10.84
CA LYS A 285 1.05 -4.00 -12.06
C LYS A 285 2.14 -3.32 -12.86
N HIS A 286 3.29 -3.96 -12.98
CA HIS A 286 4.38 -3.58 -13.87
C HIS A 286 4.35 -4.41 -15.14
N GLU A 287 4.42 -3.76 -16.30
CA GLU A 287 4.34 -4.42 -17.60
C GLU A 287 5.52 -3.96 -18.47
N ALA A 288 6.36 -4.92 -18.89
CA ALA A 288 7.29 -4.69 -19.97
C ALA A 288 6.51 -4.57 -21.29
N THR A 289 6.89 -3.59 -22.10
CA THR A 289 6.32 -3.39 -23.45
C THR A 289 7.26 -3.88 -24.54
N ARG A 290 8.51 -4.16 -24.17
CA ARG A 290 9.57 -4.71 -25.01
C ARG A 290 10.65 -5.36 -24.14
N ALA A 291 11.44 -6.24 -24.73
CA ALA A 291 12.57 -6.85 -24.03
C ALA A 291 13.62 -5.78 -23.66
N CYS A 292 14.14 -5.88 -22.45
CA CYS A 292 15.11 -4.96 -21.87
C CYS A 292 16.37 -5.73 -21.42
N ARG A 293 17.50 -5.02 -21.36
CA ARG A 293 18.76 -5.58 -20.89
C ARG A 293 19.41 -4.67 -19.87
N VAL A 294 19.71 -5.24 -18.71
CA VAL A 294 20.45 -4.60 -17.63
C VAL A 294 21.94 -4.58 -17.99
N VAL A 295 22.62 -3.48 -17.67
CA VAL A 295 24.06 -3.35 -17.92
C VAL A 295 24.87 -4.28 -16.98
N PRO A 296 25.82 -5.08 -17.50
CA PRO A 296 26.50 -6.15 -16.74
C PRO A 296 27.65 -5.65 -15.84
N ASN A 297 27.51 -4.46 -15.23
CA ASN A 297 28.54 -3.87 -14.38
C ASN A 297 27.98 -3.50 -13.01
N SER A 298 28.65 -3.91 -11.93
CA SER A 298 28.34 -3.45 -10.58
C SER A 298 28.57 -1.92 -10.45
N PRO A 299 27.73 -1.18 -9.68
CA PRO A 299 26.62 -1.65 -8.86
C PRO A 299 25.29 -1.82 -9.62
N ASN A 300 25.25 -1.58 -10.93
CA ASN A 300 24.00 -1.61 -11.71
C ASN A 300 23.38 -3.01 -11.80
N THR A 301 24.19 -4.07 -11.68
CA THR A 301 23.72 -5.45 -11.56
C THR A 301 22.95 -5.72 -10.27
N ASP A 302 23.07 -4.86 -9.26
CA ASP A 302 22.26 -4.91 -8.04
C ASP A 302 20.93 -4.14 -8.22
N SER A 303 20.53 -3.89 -9.46
CA SER A 303 19.28 -3.22 -9.86
C SER A 303 18.73 -3.87 -11.13
N CYS A 304 18.61 -5.20 -11.10
CA CYS A 304 18.16 -6.04 -12.21
C CYS A 304 16.64 -6.00 -12.42
N GLY A 305 16.00 -4.83 -12.31
CA GLY A 305 14.54 -4.70 -12.34
C GLY A 305 13.97 -4.60 -10.93
N ASN A 306 14.11 -3.41 -10.35
CA ASN A 306 13.50 -3.07 -9.08
C ASN A 306 12.00 -2.85 -9.31
N ILE A 307 11.17 -3.41 -8.43
CA ILE A 307 9.71 -3.33 -8.47
C ILE A 307 9.18 -2.40 -7.36
N ALA A 308 9.91 -2.29 -6.26
CA ALA A 308 9.60 -1.36 -5.19
C ALA A 308 10.89 -0.92 -4.48
N GLY A 309 10.79 0.13 -3.68
CA GLY A 309 11.87 0.58 -2.81
C GLY A 309 11.36 1.23 -1.54
N LEU A 310 12.12 1.06 -0.46
CA LEU A 310 11.91 1.77 0.81
C LEU A 310 13.15 2.62 1.05
N GLN A 311 12.96 3.88 1.43
CA GLN A 311 14.05 4.85 1.58
C GLN A 311 13.89 5.63 2.88
N ALA A 312 14.97 5.70 3.64
CA ALA A 312 15.13 6.64 4.75
C ALA A 312 16.30 7.56 4.42
N ILE A 313 16.06 8.86 4.45
CA ILE A 313 17.03 9.87 4.02
C ILE A 313 17.04 10.98 5.05
N ARG A 314 18.23 11.38 5.47
CA ARG A 314 18.46 12.45 6.44
C ARG A 314 19.19 13.61 5.79
N PHE A 315 18.52 14.76 5.79
CA PHE A 315 19.08 16.03 5.34
C PHE A 315 19.47 16.88 6.55
N ARG A 316 20.67 17.44 6.55
CA ARG A 316 21.09 18.39 7.58
C ARG A 316 21.77 19.61 6.94
N SER A 317 21.28 20.80 7.28
CA SER A 317 21.82 22.09 6.89
C SER A 317 22.02 22.96 8.13
N PRO A 318 23.21 23.56 8.33
CA PRO A 318 23.45 24.48 9.43
C PRO A 318 22.69 25.81 9.29
N SER A 319 22.21 26.15 8.09
CA SER A 319 21.71 27.50 7.76
C SER A 319 20.28 27.57 7.28
N VAL A 320 19.74 26.47 6.73
CA VAL A 320 18.37 26.38 6.22
C VAL A 320 17.62 25.35 7.05
N LYS A 321 16.73 25.79 7.94
CA LYS A 321 16.06 24.91 8.91
C LYS A 321 15.13 23.90 8.24
N GLU A 322 14.49 24.33 7.15
CA GLU A 322 13.57 23.57 6.33
C GLU A 322 14.24 22.39 5.61
N LEU A 323 15.58 22.39 5.54
CA LEU A 323 16.40 21.28 5.05
C LEU A 323 16.88 20.35 6.17
N ASN A 324 16.39 20.50 7.40
CA ASN A 324 16.69 19.59 8.51
C ASN A 324 15.55 18.59 8.72
N PHE A 325 15.55 17.50 7.95
CA PHE A 325 14.46 16.53 7.98
C PHE A 325 14.90 15.11 7.69
N GLY A 326 13.96 14.19 7.89
CA GLY A 326 14.18 12.76 7.84
C GLY A 326 15.16 12.25 8.89
N GLU A 327 15.23 10.93 8.95
CA GLU A 327 15.92 10.13 9.97
C GLU A 327 16.62 8.95 9.29
N LEU A 328 17.58 8.35 9.99
CA LEU A 328 18.21 7.08 9.61
C LEU A 328 18.01 6.13 10.77
N PHE A 329 17.90 4.84 10.45
CA PHE A 329 17.59 3.78 11.39
C PHE A 329 18.84 2.96 11.68
N PRO A 330 19.01 2.48 12.92
CA PRO A 330 20.17 1.68 13.30
C PRO A 330 20.12 0.25 12.77
N TYR A 331 18.94 -0.24 12.38
CA TYR A 331 18.75 -1.60 11.93
C TYR A 331 17.91 -1.66 10.66
N MET A 332 18.17 -2.72 9.92
CA MET A 332 17.22 -3.25 8.97
C MET A 332 16.91 -4.72 9.27
N HIS A 333 15.64 -5.08 9.07
CA HIS A 333 15.17 -6.46 9.24
C HIS A 333 14.52 -6.96 7.95
N VAL A 334 14.75 -8.22 7.62
CA VAL A 334 14.20 -8.90 6.44
C VAL A 334 13.62 -10.25 6.86
N TYR A 335 12.37 -10.52 6.49
CA TYR A 335 11.81 -11.87 6.59
C TYR A 335 12.28 -12.72 5.41
N ALA A 336 13.33 -13.50 5.61
CA ALA A 336 13.99 -14.22 4.52
C ALA A 336 13.32 -15.58 4.19
N GLU A 337 13.65 -16.13 3.03
CA GLU A 337 13.11 -17.40 2.49
C GLU A 337 13.30 -18.63 3.41
N ASN A 338 14.29 -18.59 4.30
CA ASN A 338 14.48 -19.62 5.32
C ASN A 338 13.52 -19.48 6.53
N ASN A 339 12.53 -18.60 6.43
CA ASN A 339 11.55 -18.25 7.47
C ASN A 339 12.18 -17.74 8.77
N VAL A 340 13.33 -17.06 8.64
CA VAL A 340 14.02 -16.39 9.73
C VAL A 340 14.08 -14.89 9.45
N ILE A 341 13.82 -14.09 10.47
CA ILE A 341 14.05 -12.65 10.42
C ILE A 341 15.55 -12.41 10.53
N GLN A 342 16.15 -11.87 9.48
CA GLN A 342 17.57 -11.52 9.44
C GLN A 342 17.72 -10.05 9.83
N GLU A 343 18.60 -9.77 10.80
CA GLU A 343 18.94 -8.44 11.27
C GLU A 343 20.27 -8.00 10.68
N TYR A 344 20.35 -6.75 10.26
CA TYR A 344 21.60 -6.12 9.84
C TYR A 344 21.70 -4.75 10.50
N ALA A 345 22.85 -4.49 11.12
CA ALA A 345 23.16 -3.19 11.68
C ALA A 345 23.56 -2.20 10.58
N LEU A 346 23.05 -0.97 10.67
CA LEU A 346 23.33 0.12 9.74
C LEU A 346 24.14 1.22 10.42
N ASP A 347 25.01 1.88 9.66
CA ASP A 347 25.68 3.08 10.11
C ASP A 347 24.73 4.28 9.97
N THR A 348 24.23 4.79 11.10
CA THR A 348 23.40 6.01 11.13
C THR A 348 24.18 7.29 10.80
N ASN A 349 25.45 7.19 10.44
CA ASN A 349 26.29 8.28 9.97
C ASN A 349 27.27 7.80 8.87
N PRO A 350 26.75 7.24 7.77
CA PRO A 350 27.59 6.60 6.77
C PRO A 350 28.46 7.63 6.05
N GLN A 351 29.65 7.20 5.64
CA GLN A 351 30.56 8.03 4.86
C GLN A 351 30.19 8.02 3.38
N TYR A 352 30.59 9.08 2.68
CA TYR A 352 30.44 9.13 1.22
C TYR A 352 31.36 8.10 0.55
N THR A 353 30.79 7.29 -0.33
CA THR A 353 31.53 6.49 -1.31
C THR A 353 30.90 6.66 -2.69
N PRO A 354 31.67 6.55 -3.79
CA PRO A 354 31.10 6.72 -5.14
C PRO A 354 29.98 5.74 -5.51
N ASN A 355 29.94 4.55 -4.88
CA ASN A 355 29.02 3.47 -5.21
C ASN A 355 28.06 3.11 -4.05
N ASN A 356 27.96 3.99 -3.04
CA ASN A 356 27.36 3.68 -1.74
C ASN A 356 28.05 2.49 -1.03
N ILE A 357 27.66 2.25 0.22
CA ILE A 357 28.07 1.09 1.00
C ILE A 357 27.00 0.03 0.80
N LYS A 358 27.42 -1.10 0.24
CA LYS A 358 26.55 -2.25 -0.01
C LYS A 358 26.39 -3.04 1.27
N ILE A 359 25.16 -3.21 1.72
CA ILE A 359 24.79 -4.07 2.85
C ILE A 359 24.32 -5.43 2.34
N LEU A 360 23.46 -5.42 1.31
CA LEU A 360 23.02 -6.61 0.59
C LEU A 360 23.10 -6.37 -0.92
N GLY A 361 23.84 -7.23 -1.61
CA GLY A 361 24.00 -7.25 -3.06
C GLY A 361 23.41 -8.49 -3.72
N THR A 362 23.69 -8.61 -5.01
CA THR A 362 23.28 -9.76 -5.83
C THR A 362 23.84 -11.08 -5.28
N GLU A 363 25.13 -11.12 -4.97
CA GLU A 363 25.83 -12.35 -4.58
C GLU A 363 25.44 -12.87 -3.19
N ASP A 364 24.81 -12.04 -2.36
CA ASP A 364 24.35 -12.42 -1.01
C ASP A 364 23.11 -13.32 -1.05
N ASP A 365 22.36 -13.32 -2.16
CA ASP A 365 21.25 -14.25 -2.43
C ASP A 365 20.17 -14.24 -1.33
N VAL A 366 19.69 -13.04 -1.00
CA VAL A 366 18.66 -12.84 0.03
C VAL A 366 17.33 -12.55 -0.64
N ASP A 367 16.43 -13.51 -0.53
CA ASP A 367 15.06 -13.44 -1.04
C ASP A 367 14.04 -13.42 0.12
N LEU A 368 12.90 -12.76 -0.12
CA LEU A 368 11.80 -12.71 0.84
C LEU A 368 11.12 -14.07 1.00
N GLY A 369 10.83 -14.42 2.25
CA GLY A 369 10.07 -15.63 2.61
C GLY A 369 8.56 -15.45 2.57
N GLU A 370 7.85 -16.36 3.21
CA GLU A 370 6.38 -16.45 3.14
C GLU A 370 5.69 -15.20 3.71
N ASN A 371 6.19 -14.67 4.83
CA ASN A 371 5.74 -13.39 5.39
C ASN A 371 6.55 -12.25 4.73
N ALA A 372 6.46 -12.10 3.42
CA ALA A 372 7.33 -11.25 2.60
C ALA A 372 7.36 -9.76 3.04
N TRP A 373 8.25 -9.38 3.95
CA TRP A 373 8.43 -8.01 4.41
C TRP A 373 9.90 -7.65 4.68
N ALA A 374 10.22 -6.36 4.58
CA ALA A 374 11.48 -5.79 5.06
C ALA A 374 11.25 -4.39 5.66
N SER A 375 12.04 -4.01 6.65
CA SER A 375 11.91 -2.75 7.40
C SER A 375 13.22 -2.05 7.70
N PHE A 376 13.14 -0.72 7.80
CA PHE A 376 14.08 0.10 8.58
C PHE A 376 13.46 0.37 9.95
N ASP A 377 14.22 0.16 11.02
CA ASP A 377 13.67 0.23 12.37
C ASP A 377 14.70 0.46 13.49
N GLU A 378 14.19 0.73 14.68
CA GLU A 378 14.95 0.91 15.92
C GLU A 378 15.17 -0.40 16.70
N GLY A 379 14.90 -1.56 16.09
CA GLY A 379 15.02 -2.89 16.68
C GLY A 379 13.68 -3.46 17.14
N GLU A 380 13.68 -4.19 18.27
CA GLU A 380 12.47 -4.87 18.77
C GLU A 380 11.31 -3.93 19.16
N LYS A 381 11.60 -2.66 19.37
CA LYS A 381 10.67 -1.58 19.77
C LYS A 381 11.11 -0.28 19.10
N GLY A 382 10.24 0.72 19.17
CA GLY A 382 10.49 2.04 18.61
C GLY A 382 9.90 2.19 17.21
N LYS A 383 10.42 3.15 16.46
CA LYS A 383 9.91 3.45 15.12
C LYS A 383 10.31 2.36 14.13
N ALA A 384 9.39 2.02 13.23
CA ALA A 384 9.67 1.16 12.08
C ALA A 384 8.86 1.60 10.85
N HIS A 385 9.48 1.48 9.68
CA HIS A 385 8.85 1.64 8.38
C HIS A 385 9.10 0.38 7.57
N ALA A 386 8.06 -0.18 6.97
CA ALA A 386 8.16 -1.45 6.26
C ALA A 386 7.37 -1.45 4.96
N ILE A 387 7.87 -2.20 3.98
CA ILE A 387 7.04 -2.67 2.87
C ILE A 387 6.74 -4.14 3.13
N ILE A 388 5.45 -4.46 3.10
CA ILE A 388 4.91 -5.79 3.30
C ILE A 388 4.21 -6.21 2.01
N PHE A 389 4.59 -7.34 1.44
CA PHE A 389 3.97 -7.91 0.25
C PHE A 389 2.94 -8.97 0.65
N HIS A 390 1.87 -9.06 -0.15
CA HIS A 390 0.88 -10.12 0.02
C HIS A 390 1.52 -11.52 -0.10
N SER A 391 2.45 -11.65 -1.04
CA SER A 391 3.19 -12.88 -1.32
C SER A 391 4.56 -12.52 -1.89
N ASN A 392 5.51 -13.44 -1.79
CA ASN A 392 6.76 -13.40 -2.54
C ASN A 392 6.61 -13.93 -3.98
N ASN A 393 5.45 -14.53 -4.32
CA ASN A 393 5.11 -14.92 -5.68
C ASN A 393 4.38 -13.78 -6.38
N ILE A 394 5.05 -13.15 -7.34
CA ILE A 394 4.61 -11.88 -7.95
C ILE A 394 4.73 -11.89 -9.48
N ILE A 395 5.40 -12.88 -10.07
CA ILE A 395 5.54 -12.99 -11.52
C ILE A 395 4.22 -13.51 -12.11
N SER A 396 3.52 -12.66 -12.85
CA SER A 396 2.29 -13.06 -13.58
C SER A 396 2.60 -13.62 -14.97
N SER A 397 3.65 -13.13 -15.62
CA SER A 397 4.19 -13.69 -16.86
C SER A 397 5.63 -13.26 -17.11
N GLY A 398 6.38 -14.03 -17.90
CA GLY A 398 7.75 -13.71 -18.30
C GLY A 398 8.51 -14.94 -18.75
N ASP A 399 9.13 -14.88 -19.92
CA ASP A 399 9.92 -16.01 -20.45
C ASP A 399 11.19 -16.24 -19.61
N ASN A 400 11.29 -17.43 -18.99
CA ASN A 400 12.42 -17.86 -18.15
C ASN A 400 12.66 -17.03 -16.88
N GLU A 401 11.64 -16.32 -16.39
CA GLU A 401 11.73 -15.64 -15.10
C GLU A 401 11.67 -16.63 -13.94
N ARG A 402 12.38 -16.30 -12.85
CA ARG A 402 12.19 -16.92 -11.54
C ARG A 402 11.23 -16.09 -10.73
N ASP A 403 10.31 -16.76 -10.05
CA ASP A 403 9.46 -16.10 -9.07
C ASP A 403 10.26 -15.85 -7.77
N GLY A 404 9.79 -14.91 -6.96
CA GLY A 404 10.49 -14.44 -5.76
C GLY A 404 10.83 -12.95 -5.80
N ILE A 405 11.08 -12.41 -4.61
CA ILE A 405 11.47 -11.00 -4.41
C ILE A 405 12.84 -10.98 -3.76
N GLN A 406 13.84 -10.57 -4.55
CA GLN A 406 15.21 -10.49 -4.07
C GLN A 406 15.49 -9.11 -3.50
N ILE A 407 16.14 -9.07 -2.34
CA ILE A 407 16.44 -7.85 -1.60
C ILE A 407 17.84 -7.35 -1.93
N LYS A 408 17.94 -6.03 -2.10
CA LYS A 408 19.21 -5.28 -2.17
C LYS A 408 19.14 -4.13 -1.19
N ALA A 409 20.23 -3.85 -0.51
CA ALA A 409 20.27 -2.84 0.52
C ALA A 409 21.58 -2.05 0.47
N PHE A 410 21.46 -0.73 0.57
CA PHE A 410 22.57 0.20 0.50
C PHE A 410 22.41 1.31 1.53
N GLU A 411 23.51 1.73 2.13
CA GLU A 411 23.63 2.95 2.93
C GLU A 411 24.68 3.88 2.30
N GLY A 412 24.60 5.17 2.54
CA GLY A 412 25.61 6.09 2.03
C GLY A 412 25.33 7.55 2.32
N ALA A 413 26.31 8.39 1.99
CA ALA A 413 26.13 9.82 1.91
C ALA A 413 26.20 10.27 0.45
N LEU A 414 25.62 11.43 0.14
CA LEU A 414 25.92 12.16 -1.10
C LEU A 414 27.08 13.13 -0.85
N PRO A 415 27.84 13.53 -1.89
CA PRO A 415 28.80 14.62 -1.77
C PRO A 415 28.11 15.85 -1.20
N SER A 416 28.75 16.54 -0.25
CA SER A 416 28.13 17.74 0.32
C SER A 416 27.92 18.80 -0.77
N ILE A 417 26.67 19.19 -0.99
CA ILE A 417 26.29 20.23 -1.93
C ILE A 417 26.10 21.51 -1.12
N LEU A 418 27.01 22.47 -1.27
CA LEU A 418 26.94 23.77 -0.59
C LEU A 418 26.79 23.63 0.94
N GLY A 419 27.46 22.67 1.60
CA GLY A 419 27.33 22.49 3.06
C GLY A 419 26.04 21.80 3.52
N LEU A 420 25.20 21.35 2.60
CA LEU A 420 24.13 20.40 2.87
C LEU A 420 24.73 19.00 3.03
N GLU A 421 24.41 18.34 4.13
CA GLU A 421 24.67 16.92 4.33
C GLU A 421 23.43 16.11 3.97
N ILE A 422 23.60 15.10 3.13
CA ILE A 422 22.54 14.18 2.73
C ILE A 422 23.07 12.77 2.93
N LYS A 423 22.40 12.01 3.77
CA LYS A 423 22.72 10.61 4.08
C LYS A 423 21.47 9.79 3.88
N GLY A 424 21.59 8.56 3.44
CA GLY A 424 20.44 7.72 3.14
C GLY A 424 20.75 6.25 3.24
N GLU A 425 19.68 5.50 3.44
CA GLU A 425 19.61 4.05 3.41
C GLU A 425 18.41 3.65 2.54
N SER A 426 18.57 2.57 1.80
CA SER A 426 17.60 2.17 0.79
C SER A 426 17.52 0.66 0.67
N PHE A 427 16.29 0.16 0.69
CA PHE A 427 15.92 -1.16 0.19
C PHE A 427 15.47 -1.03 -1.25
N TYR A 428 15.91 -1.99 -2.05
CA TYR A 428 15.30 -2.28 -3.33
C TYR A 428 14.78 -3.71 -3.32
N PHE A 429 13.51 -3.83 -3.67
CA PHE A 429 12.84 -5.09 -3.91
C PHE A 429 12.94 -5.34 -5.41
N THR A 430 13.56 -6.45 -5.78
CA THR A 430 13.94 -6.73 -7.17
C THR A 430 13.38 -8.07 -7.61
N ARG A 431 13.18 -8.25 -8.92
CA ARG A 431 12.88 -9.60 -9.44
C ARG A 431 14.01 -10.57 -9.06
N ASN A 432 13.68 -11.85 -8.93
CA ASN A 432 14.67 -12.89 -8.67
C ASN A 432 15.58 -13.15 -9.89
N SER A 433 16.60 -12.29 -10.02
CA SER A 433 17.56 -12.28 -11.13
C SER A 433 18.80 -13.14 -10.87
N TYR A 434 19.01 -13.65 -9.66
CA TYR A 434 20.20 -14.41 -9.31
C TYR A 434 19.88 -15.45 -8.25
N GLU A 435 20.50 -16.61 -8.37
CA GLU A 435 20.48 -17.72 -7.42
C GLU A 435 21.90 -18.21 -7.25
N LYS A 436 22.30 -18.61 -6.05
CA LYS A 436 23.68 -19.04 -5.78
C LYS A 436 24.12 -20.19 -6.70
N GLY A 437 25.18 -19.94 -7.46
CA GLY A 437 25.74 -20.90 -8.43
C GLY A 437 25.19 -20.75 -9.85
N CYS A 438 24.27 -19.83 -10.09
CA CYS A 438 23.79 -19.46 -11.43
C CYS A 438 24.48 -18.19 -11.94
N GLU A 439 24.36 -17.92 -13.24
CA GLU A 439 24.66 -16.58 -13.78
C GLU A 439 23.53 -15.61 -13.43
N ASN A 440 23.88 -14.34 -13.20
CA ASN A 440 22.90 -13.27 -13.02
C ASN A 440 22.13 -13.07 -14.33
N ASP A 441 20.81 -13.19 -14.27
CA ASP A 441 19.92 -12.91 -15.39
C ASP A 441 19.76 -11.39 -15.55
N LEU A 442 20.30 -10.89 -16.65
CA LEU A 442 20.28 -9.48 -17.01
C LEU A 442 19.22 -9.14 -18.07
N THR A 443 18.40 -10.11 -18.47
CA THR A 443 17.37 -9.92 -19.49
C THR A 443 16.02 -9.81 -18.83
N ILE A 444 15.23 -8.79 -19.18
CA ILE A 444 13.82 -8.71 -18.80
C ILE A 444 13.02 -8.93 -20.09
N PRO A 445 12.21 -9.99 -20.21
CA PRO A 445 11.56 -10.36 -21.45
C PRO A 445 10.41 -9.41 -21.81
N ALA A 446 10.01 -9.41 -23.08
CA ALA A 446 8.97 -8.49 -23.57
C ALA A 446 7.58 -8.78 -23.00
N ASN A 447 7.34 -9.99 -22.51
CA ASN A 447 6.11 -10.43 -21.86
C ASN A 447 6.21 -10.43 -20.32
N PHE A 448 7.23 -9.76 -19.76
CA PHE A 448 7.39 -9.63 -18.32
C PHE A 448 6.23 -8.83 -17.72
N VAL A 449 5.50 -9.46 -16.80
CA VAL A 449 4.46 -8.83 -15.99
C VAL A 449 4.65 -9.25 -14.55
N VAL A 450 4.75 -8.24 -13.68
CA VAL A 450 4.75 -8.39 -12.23
C VAL A 450 3.50 -7.75 -11.68
N GLU A 451 2.76 -8.47 -10.86
CA GLU A 451 1.51 -8.00 -10.26
C GLU A 451 1.45 -8.42 -8.79
N TYR A 452 1.23 -7.47 -7.90
CA TYR A 452 1.21 -7.73 -6.46
C TYR A 452 0.42 -6.68 -5.69
N ASP A 453 -0.07 -7.09 -4.53
CA ASP A 453 -0.54 -6.19 -3.48
C ASP A 453 0.55 -6.01 -2.43
N ALA A 454 0.73 -4.77 -1.97
CA ALA A 454 1.65 -4.42 -0.92
C ALA A 454 1.04 -3.39 0.05
N GLU A 455 1.65 -3.29 1.22
CA GLU A 455 1.35 -2.31 2.23
C GLU A 455 2.63 -1.55 2.59
N PHE A 456 2.56 -0.22 2.62
CA PHE A 456 3.55 0.59 3.29
C PHE A 456 3.07 0.86 4.72
N PHE A 457 3.67 0.15 5.68
CA PHE A 457 3.31 0.19 7.09
C PHE A 457 4.29 1.05 7.89
N SER A 458 3.81 1.73 8.91
CA SER A 458 4.62 2.52 9.82
C SER A 458 4.09 2.49 11.24
N THR A 459 4.96 2.21 12.19
CA THR A 459 4.69 2.27 13.63
C THR A 459 5.68 3.19 14.32
N GLU A 460 5.23 3.91 15.34
CA GLU A 460 6.07 4.83 16.12
C GLU A 460 6.76 4.14 17.31
N ASN A 461 6.24 3.01 17.79
CA ASN A 461 6.71 2.37 19.03
C ASN A 461 6.88 0.84 18.95
N GLY A 462 6.44 0.21 17.86
CA GLY A 462 6.37 -1.25 17.75
C GLY A 462 7.63 -1.98 17.32
N GLY A 463 8.58 -1.31 16.66
CA GLY A 463 9.73 -1.94 16.03
C GLY A 463 9.36 -2.99 14.97
N TYR A 464 10.32 -3.83 14.56
CA TYR A 464 10.06 -4.88 13.57
C TYR A 464 9.07 -5.96 14.05
N LYS A 465 8.88 -6.11 15.37
CA LYS A 465 7.95 -7.12 15.93
C LYS A 465 6.49 -6.82 15.59
N VAL A 466 6.12 -5.53 15.55
CA VAL A 466 4.78 -5.13 15.12
C VAL A 466 4.65 -5.25 13.60
N VAL A 467 5.72 -5.00 12.83
CA VAL A 467 5.76 -5.25 11.38
C VAL A 467 5.45 -6.72 11.08
N ASP A 468 6.08 -7.67 11.78
CA ASP A 468 5.83 -9.11 11.58
C ASP A 468 4.39 -9.52 11.91
N LYS A 469 3.76 -8.88 12.90
CA LYS A 469 2.35 -9.10 13.24
C LYS A 469 1.42 -8.52 12.17
N GLU A 470 1.66 -7.28 11.74
CA GLU A 470 0.89 -6.64 10.69
C GLU A 470 0.97 -7.43 9.39
N ALA A 471 2.14 -7.99 9.05
CA ALA A 471 2.30 -8.79 7.84
C ALA A 471 1.29 -9.95 7.78
N LYS A 472 1.09 -10.67 8.88
CA LYS A 472 0.13 -11.79 8.96
C LYS A 472 -1.32 -11.31 8.81
N LEU A 473 -1.66 -10.16 9.40
CA LEU A 473 -2.97 -9.55 9.27
C LEU A 473 -3.22 -9.09 7.83
N PHE A 474 -2.31 -8.31 7.26
CA PHE A 474 -2.41 -7.81 5.89
C PHE A 474 -2.58 -8.95 4.89
N GLN A 475 -1.74 -9.99 4.97
CA GLN A 475 -1.79 -11.13 4.06
C GLN A 475 -3.08 -11.95 4.18
N SER A 476 -3.74 -11.92 5.34
CA SER A 476 -5.05 -12.54 5.55
C SER A 476 -6.18 -11.67 4.99
N LEU A 477 -6.14 -10.37 5.28
CA LEU A 477 -7.16 -9.39 4.88
C LEU A 477 -7.21 -9.18 3.37
N VAL A 478 -6.06 -9.08 2.71
CA VAL A 478 -5.98 -8.74 1.28
C VAL A 478 -6.70 -9.74 0.38
N ARG A 479 -6.78 -11.01 0.78
CA ARG A 479 -7.52 -12.07 0.05
C ARG A 479 -9.02 -11.83 -0.01
N ALA A 480 -9.57 -11.11 0.96
CA ALA A 480 -10.99 -10.78 1.02
C ALA A 480 -11.32 -9.46 0.32
N ARG A 481 -10.30 -8.66 -0.04
CA ARG A 481 -10.50 -7.33 -0.62
C ARG A 481 -11.01 -7.41 -2.06
N PRO A 482 -11.93 -6.51 -2.45
CA PRO A 482 -12.37 -6.42 -3.84
C PRO A 482 -11.19 -6.09 -4.76
N MET A 483 -10.98 -6.94 -5.77
CA MET A 483 -9.98 -6.73 -6.81
C MET A 483 -10.36 -5.50 -7.65
N HIS A 484 -9.35 -4.73 -8.06
CA HIS A 484 -9.56 -3.62 -8.99
C HIS A 484 -9.32 -4.08 -10.42
N THR A 485 -10.31 -3.92 -11.29
CA THR A 485 -10.10 -4.05 -12.74
C THR A 485 -10.00 -2.65 -13.34
N SER A 486 -8.80 -2.26 -13.78
CA SER A 486 -8.61 -0.95 -14.41
C SER A 486 -9.40 -0.85 -15.71
N THR A 487 -10.49 -0.09 -15.70
CA THR A 487 -11.14 0.40 -16.92
C THR A 487 -10.48 1.72 -17.30
N LEU A 488 -9.75 1.75 -18.42
CA LEU A 488 -9.25 3.00 -19.00
C LEU A 488 -10.47 3.85 -19.39
N GLN A 489 -10.87 4.78 -18.55
CA GLN A 489 -11.71 5.91 -18.93
C GLN A 489 -10.81 7.13 -18.92
N GLU A 490 -10.54 7.68 -20.09
CA GLU A 490 -9.94 9.00 -20.23
C GLU A 490 -10.85 10.00 -19.52
N GLN A 491 -10.37 10.58 -18.43
CA GLN A 491 -11.01 11.72 -17.80
C GLN A 491 -10.34 12.97 -18.35
N ASP A 492 -11.15 13.90 -18.87
CA ASP A 492 -10.67 15.22 -19.28
C ASP A 492 -9.91 15.89 -18.12
N GLU A 493 -8.60 16.09 -18.29
CA GLU A 493 -7.83 16.93 -17.39
C GLU A 493 -8.45 18.33 -17.40
N LYS A 494 -9.07 18.74 -16.28
CA LYS A 494 -9.39 20.14 -16.07
C LYS A 494 -8.09 20.95 -16.17
N ASN A 495 -8.04 21.86 -17.14
CA ASN A 495 -6.93 22.80 -17.33
C ASN A 495 -6.56 23.45 -15.99
N THR A 496 -5.42 23.06 -15.42
CA THR A 496 -4.81 23.75 -14.29
C THR A 496 -4.02 24.94 -14.82
N HIS A 497 -4.33 26.13 -14.34
CA HIS A 497 -3.57 27.34 -14.66
C HIS A 497 -2.48 27.55 -13.60
N SER A 498 -1.23 27.68 -14.04
CA SER A 498 -0.12 28.12 -13.18
C SER A 498 -0.05 29.65 -13.16
N LEU A 499 -0.01 30.23 -11.96
CA LEU A 499 0.24 31.65 -11.75
C LEU A 499 1.66 31.84 -11.20
N THR A 500 2.54 32.44 -11.99
CA THR A 500 3.84 32.91 -11.49
C THR A 500 3.71 34.36 -11.06
N ALA A 501 3.85 34.63 -9.76
CA ALA A 501 3.84 35.98 -9.21
C ALA A 501 5.29 36.46 -8.97
N TYR A 502 5.66 37.60 -9.56
CA TYR A 502 6.92 38.28 -9.28
C TYR A 502 6.69 39.36 -8.23
N ILE A 503 7.16 39.13 -7.00
CA ILE A 503 7.11 40.14 -5.94
C ILE A 503 8.30 41.08 -6.14
N HIS A 504 8.05 42.26 -6.70
CA HIS A 504 9.05 43.32 -6.73
C HIS A 504 9.22 43.92 -5.32
N LEU A 505 10.46 44.15 -4.89
CA LEU A 505 10.85 44.81 -3.63
C LEU A 505 10.75 43.96 -2.34
N ALA A 506 10.71 42.63 -2.43
CA ALA A 506 11.02 41.79 -1.26
C ALA A 506 12.51 41.94 -0.91
N PRO A 507 12.90 42.29 0.33
CA PRO A 507 14.30 42.42 0.71
C PRO A 507 14.96 41.05 0.84
N SER A 508 15.45 40.51 -0.27
CA SER A 508 16.28 39.29 -0.30
C SER A 508 17.68 39.61 -0.79
N THR A 509 18.66 38.90 -0.24
CA THR A 509 20.04 38.95 -0.72
C THR A 509 20.11 38.14 -2.01
N PRO A 510 20.70 38.65 -3.10
CA PRO A 510 20.94 37.84 -4.30
C PRO A 510 21.72 36.58 -3.93
N LEU A 511 21.23 35.40 -4.35
CA LEU A 511 21.77 34.09 -3.97
C LEU A 511 21.78 33.85 -2.45
N GLY A 512 20.85 34.47 -1.71
CA GLY A 512 20.85 34.44 -0.25
C GLY A 512 20.78 33.01 0.31
N SER A 513 20.06 32.10 -0.35
CA SER A 513 19.96 30.70 0.09
C SER A 513 21.24 29.92 -0.23
N GLU A 514 21.81 30.04 -1.43
CA GLU A 514 23.09 29.40 -1.79
C GLU A 514 24.25 29.93 -0.95
N LEU A 515 24.29 31.24 -0.72
CA LEU A 515 25.29 31.87 0.15
C LEU A 515 25.08 31.49 1.61
N SER A 516 23.85 31.28 2.05
CA SER A 516 23.58 30.81 3.41
C SER A 516 24.16 29.42 3.61
N LEU A 517 23.85 28.53 2.67
CA LEU A 517 24.36 27.16 2.60
C LEU A 517 25.89 27.12 2.59
N LEU A 518 26.52 27.87 1.67
CA LEU A 518 27.99 27.93 1.55
C LEU A 518 28.69 28.51 2.78
N SER A 519 28.12 29.55 3.38
CA SER A 519 28.79 30.31 4.45
C SER A 519 28.47 29.82 5.86
N GLY A 520 27.43 28.99 6.01
CA GLY A 520 26.91 28.62 7.32
C GLY A 520 26.07 29.73 7.99
N LYS A 521 25.90 30.91 7.37
CA LYS A 521 25.18 32.06 7.95
C LYS A 521 23.79 32.20 7.36
N ASN A 522 22.78 32.48 8.17
CA ASN A 522 21.43 32.75 7.68
C ASN A 522 21.35 34.16 7.06
N LEU A 523 21.36 34.24 5.73
CA LEU A 523 21.15 35.45 4.94
C LEU A 523 19.68 35.48 4.48
N SER A 524 19.07 36.65 4.32
CA SER A 524 17.70 36.73 3.80
C SER A 524 17.64 36.25 2.35
N TYR A 525 16.66 35.41 2.00
CA TYR A 525 16.41 34.93 0.64
C TYR A 525 14.93 34.88 0.30
#